data_AF-A0A7W1C6A4-F1
#
_entry.id   AF-A0A7W1C6A4-F1
#
_cell.length_a   1.000
_cell.length_b   1.000
_cell.length_c   1.000
_cell.angle_alpha   90.00
_cell.angle_beta   90.00
_cell.angle_gamma   90.00
#
_symmetry.space_group_name_H-M   'P 1'
#
loop_
_entity.id
_entity.type
_entity.pdbx_description
1 polymer ?
#
loop_
_entity_poly.entity_id
_entity_poly.type
_entity_poly.pdbx_seq_one_letter_code
_entity_poly.pdbx_strand_id
1 'polypeptide(L)'
;MSTILTRWARKLGGLRDLEADSKARHTEKQQAVDLARANDVHPRQHLIDDRDEESKLLTYRREQLAYAERVVARHRTSKSNGRQRLSEHFYVDEFDTHDGTPVPASAIPALRELCVHMLEPLRAKYGPVKVVSGYRHRAYNARIGGAKFSQHIYDDTPGSVAADLIFEKGGPVEWARSARWRFARSRVWRGRGGCGRYIGSGFIHVDSASRRDWEG
;
A
#
# COMPACT_ATOMS: atom_id res chain seq x y z
N MET A 1 0.57 15.41 -19.97
CA MET A 1 1.06 15.27 -18.58
C MET A 1 0.35 14.07 -17.96
N SER A 2 1.06 13.15 -17.29
CA SER A 2 0.48 11.91 -16.74
C SER A 2 -0.70 12.21 -15.80
N THR A 3 -1.84 11.55 -16.02
CA THR A 3 -3.08 11.65 -15.23
C THR A 3 -2.85 11.41 -13.73
N ILE A 4 -1.82 10.63 -13.38
CA ILE A 4 -1.40 10.35 -12.01
C ILE A 4 -0.84 11.62 -11.34
N LEU A 5 0.05 12.36 -12.01
CA LEU A 5 0.63 13.60 -11.47
C LEU A 5 -0.43 14.66 -11.20
N THR A 6 -1.46 14.76 -12.06
CA THR A 6 -2.57 15.69 -11.88
C THR A 6 -3.45 15.30 -10.68
N ARG A 7 -3.71 14.00 -10.48
CA ARG A 7 -4.46 13.50 -9.32
C ARG A 7 -3.69 13.74 -8.01
N TRP A 8 -2.38 13.46 -8.00
CA TRP A 8 -1.53 13.70 -6.84
C TRP A 8 -1.34 15.18 -6.54
N ALA A 9 -1.25 16.05 -7.56
CA ALA A 9 -1.18 17.49 -7.35
C ALA A 9 -2.43 18.03 -6.61
N ARG A 10 -3.63 17.60 -7.00
CA ARG A 10 -4.88 17.98 -6.31
C ARG A 10 -4.92 17.45 -4.88
N LYS A 11 -4.54 16.18 -4.67
CA LYS A 11 -4.47 15.57 -3.34
C LYS A 11 -3.45 16.26 -2.42
N LEU A 12 -2.31 16.67 -2.99
CA LEU A 12 -1.28 17.40 -2.28
C LEU A 12 -1.76 18.78 -1.82
N GLY A 13 -2.54 19.48 -2.65
CA GLY A 13 -3.22 20.72 -2.26
C GLY A 13 -4.07 20.53 -1.01
N GLY A 14 -5.03 19.60 -1.05
CA GLY A 14 -5.89 19.35 0.11
C GLY A 14 -5.14 18.87 1.36
N LEU A 15 -4.03 18.14 1.22
CA LEU A 15 -3.19 17.76 2.36
C LEU A 15 -2.43 18.94 2.97
N ARG A 16 -2.03 19.93 2.16
CA ARG A 16 -1.41 21.17 2.64
C ARG A 16 -2.42 22.02 3.40
N ASP A 17 -3.64 22.12 2.90
CA ASP A 17 -4.72 22.85 3.57
C ASP A 17 -5.03 22.21 4.93
N LEU A 18 -5.14 20.88 4.98
CA LEU A 18 -5.35 20.14 6.23
C LEU A 18 -4.19 20.27 7.23
N GLU A 19 -2.93 20.32 6.77
CA GLU A 19 -1.79 20.57 7.65
C GLU A 19 -1.81 22.00 8.20
N ALA A 20 -2.12 22.98 7.35
CA ALA A 20 -2.24 24.38 7.74
C ALA A 20 -3.35 24.58 8.79
N ASP A 21 -4.53 23.99 8.58
CA ASP A 21 -5.64 24.04 9.53
C ASP A 21 -5.27 23.38 10.87
N SER A 22 -4.64 22.20 10.84
CA SER A 22 -4.14 21.54 12.04
C SER A 22 -3.08 22.36 12.76
N LYS A 23 -2.19 23.04 12.03
CA LYS A 23 -1.18 23.91 12.60
C LYS A 23 -1.82 25.12 13.29
N ALA A 24 -2.83 25.73 12.66
CA ALA A 24 -3.57 26.85 13.24
C ALA A 24 -4.25 26.46 14.56
N ARG A 25 -4.97 25.33 14.58
CA ARG A 25 -5.60 24.82 15.81
C ARG A 25 -4.60 24.51 16.91
N HIS A 26 -3.48 23.85 16.59
CA HIS A 26 -2.43 23.60 17.56
C HIS A 26 -1.84 24.90 18.13
N THR A 27 -1.62 25.92 17.30
CA THR A 27 -1.16 27.25 17.74
C THR A 27 -2.16 27.90 18.68
N GLU A 28 -3.46 27.86 18.37
CA GLU A 28 -4.51 28.40 19.23
C GLU A 28 -4.54 27.70 20.60
N LYS A 29 -4.49 26.36 20.62
CA LYS A 29 -4.45 25.59 21.88
C LYS A 29 -3.17 25.84 22.68
N GLN A 30 -2.03 26.01 22.00
CA GLN A 30 -0.77 26.37 22.67
C GLN A 30 -0.85 27.76 23.30
N GLN A 31 -1.42 28.76 22.60
CA GLN A 31 -1.64 30.10 23.15
C GLN A 31 -2.55 30.08 24.37
N ALA A 32 -3.59 29.24 24.37
CA ALA A 32 -4.48 29.09 25.52
C ALA A 32 -3.73 28.52 26.75
N VAL A 33 -2.85 27.54 26.56
CA VAL A 33 -1.98 27.01 27.63
C VAL A 33 -1.03 28.08 28.15
N ASP A 34 -0.43 28.87 27.26
CA ASP A 34 0.54 29.92 27.63
C ASP A 34 -0.14 31.06 28.38
N LEU A 35 -1.35 31.48 27.96
CA LEU A 35 -2.16 32.47 28.67
C LEU A 35 -2.58 31.96 30.06
N ALA A 36 -2.94 30.68 30.17
CA ALA A 36 -3.26 30.09 31.46
C ALA A 36 -2.03 30.08 32.39
N ARG A 37 -0.84 29.75 31.89
CA ARG A 37 0.42 29.78 32.66
C ARG A 37 0.83 31.19 33.09
N ALA A 38 0.47 32.20 32.32
CA ALA A 38 0.76 33.59 32.67
C ALA A 38 -0.09 34.09 33.86
N ASN A 39 -1.28 33.51 34.07
CA ASN A 39 -2.21 33.93 35.12
C ASN A 39 -2.25 32.96 36.32
N ASP A 40 -1.99 31.67 36.09
CA ASP A 40 -2.03 30.60 37.09
C ASP A 40 -0.74 29.75 37.03
N VAL A 41 -0.18 29.38 38.20
CA VAL A 41 1.04 28.55 38.29
C VAL A 41 0.82 27.15 37.68
N HIS A 42 -0.43 26.67 37.61
CA HIS A 42 -0.78 25.38 37.01
C HIS A 42 -1.96 25.53 36.04
N PRO A 43 -1.74 25.46 34.71
CA PRO A 43 -2.84 25.49 33.74
C PRO A 43 -3.78 24.29 33.95
N ARG A 44 -5.08 24.48 33.66
CA ARG A 44 -6.09 23.43 33.79
C ARG A 44 -5.74 22.24 32.88
N GLN A 45 -5.82 21.02 33.41
CA GLN A 45 -5.41 19.80 32.71
C GLN A 45 -6.03 19.65 31.31
N HIS A 46 -7.32 19.97 31.15
CA HIS A 46 -7.99 19.88 29.85
C HIS A 46 -7.34 20.74 28.75
N LEU A 47 -6.72 21.89 29.09
CA LEU A 47 -6.02 22.72 28.10
C LEU A 47 -4.74 22.05 27.61
N ILE A 48 -4.06 21.34 28.51
CA ILE A 48 -2.84 20.56 28.22
C ILE A 48 -3.20 19.38 27.31
N ASP A 49 -4.30 18.70 27.61
CA ASP A 49 -4.81 17.54 26.87
C ASP A 49 -5.25 17.96 25.45
N ASP A 50 -6.06 19.02 25.32
CA ASP A 50 -6.49 19.58 24.03
C ASP A 50 -5.30 19.92 23.12
N ARG A 51 -4.27 20.57 23.67
CA ARG A 51 -3.05 20.90 22.93
C ARG A 51 -2.30 19.63 22.50
N ASP A 52 -2.21 18.62 23.36
CA ASP A 52 -1.56 17.35 23.01
C ASP A 52 -2.31 16.58 21.92
N GLU A 53 -3.64 16.60 21.93
CA GLU A 53 -4.45 16.00 20.86
C GLU A 53 -4.21 16.70 19.52
N GLU A 54 -4.23 18.04 19.49
CA GLU A 54 -3.94 18.78 18.26
C GLU A 54 -2.48 18.62 17.81
N SER A 55 -1.54 18.47 18.74
CA SER A 55 -0.12 18.18 18.44
C SER A 55 0.05 16.82 17.76
N LYS A 56 -0.63 15.78 18.27
CA LYS A 56 -0.67 14.45 17.66
C LYS A 56 -1.29 14.51 16.27
N LEU A 57 -2.40 15.23 16.12
CA LEU A 57 -3.07 15.38 14.83
C LEU A 57 -2.19 16.12 13.81
N LEU A 58 -1.53 17.21 14.21
CA LEU A 58 -0.58 17.94 13.37
C LEU A 58 0.58 17.03 12.92
N THR A 59 1.14 16.25 13.83
CA THR A 59 2.21 15.28 13.52
C THR A 59 1.73 14.29 12.46
N TYR A 60 0.53 13.70 12.65
CA TYR A 60 -0.08 12.81 11.67
C TYR A 60 -0.29 13.47 10.30
N ARG A 61 -0.77 14.73 10.25
CA ARG A 61 -0.95 15.46 8.98
C ARG A 61 0.38 15.71 8.26
N ARG A 62 1.44 16.07 9.00
CA ARG A 62 2.78 16.26 8.45
C ARG A 62 3.35 14.98 7.85
N GLU A 63 3.16 13.84 8.50
CA GLU A 63 3.56 12.55 7.96
C GLU A 63 2.84 12.21 6.65
N GLN A 64 1.52 12.47 6.59
CA GLN A 64 0.74 12.27 5.37
C GLN A 64 1.20 13.19 4.22
N LEU A 65 1.46 14.47 4.53
CA LEU A 65 1.96 15.44 3.56
C LEU A 65 3.35 15.04 3.05
N ALA A 66 4.30 14.76 3.96
CA ALA A 66 5.65 14.34 3.60
C ALA A 66 5.67 13.06 2.76
N TYR A 67 4.78 12.10 3.07
CA TYR A 67 4.60 10.92 2.24
C TYR A 67 4.13 11.29 0.82
N ALA A 68 3.09 12.12 0.70
CA ALA A 68 2.58 12.55 -0.60
C ALA A 68 3.62 13.32 -1.42
N GLU A 69 4.42 14.18 -0.78
CA GLU A 69 5.52 14.91 -1.43
C GLU A 69 6.60 13.96 -1.96
N ARG A 70 6.99 12.95 -1.19
CA ARG A 70 7.92 11.90 -1.66
C ARG A 70 7.38 11.15 -2.87
N VAL A 71 6.08 10.83 -2.87
CA VAL A 71 5.42 10.16 -4.00
C VAL A 71 5.45 11.04 -5.24
N VAL A 72 5.07 12.32 -5.13
CA VAL A 72 5.10 13.27 -6.25
C VAL A 72 6.51 13.47 -6.78
N ALA A 73 7.51 13.61 -5.89
CA ALA A 73 8.92 13.77 -6.27
C ALA A 73 9.41 12.57 -7.07
N ARG A 74 9.12 11.33 -6.62
CA ARG A 74 9.46 10.09 -7.33
C ARG A 74 8.85 10.02 -8.73
N HIS A 75 7.61 10.48 -8.90
CA HIS A 75 6.98 10.53 -10.22
C HIS A 75 7.52 11.65 -11.13
N ARG A 76 8.00 12.76 -10.55
CA ARG A 76 8.63 13.85 -11.32
C ARG A 76 10.00 13.45 -11.85
N THR A 77 10.77 12.67 -11.08
CA THR A 77 12.09 12.18 -11.47
C THR A 77 12.03 10.96 -12.40
N SER A 78 10.92 10.22 -12.41
CA SER A 78 10.64 9.18 -13.41
C SER A 78 10.22 9.81 -14.76
N LYS A 79 11.12 10.54 -15.40
CA LYS A 79 11.02 10.89 -16.82
C LYS A 79 12.04 10.03 -17.58
N SER A 80 11.47 9.11 -18.38
CA SER A 80 12.06 8.14 -19.32
C SER A 80 13.04 7.10 -18.77
N ASN A 81 12.63 5.82 -18.76
CA ASN A 81 13.32 4.72 -19.48
C ASN A 81 12.57 3.40 -19.32
N GLY A 82 11.58 3.16 -20.19
CA GLY A 82 10.92 1.85 -20.28
C GLY A 82 10.11 1.46 -19.03
N ARG A 83 9.13 0.60 -19.25
CA ARG A 83 8.38 -0.03 -18.18
C ARG A 83 9.35 -0.99 -17.46
N GLN A 84 9.58 -0.84 -16.15
CA GLN A 84 10.51 -1.71 -15.44
C GLN A 84 9.97 -3.15 -15.44
N ARG A 85 10.66 -4.04 -16.15
CA ARG A 85 10.23 -5.43 -16.33
C ARG A 85 10.60 -6.28 -15.10
N LEU A 86 9.62 -7.04 -14.60
CA LEU A 86 9.80 -8.02 -13.52
C LEU A 86 10.12 -9.40 -14.10
N SER A 87 9.36 -9.81 -15.13
CA SER A 87 9.56 -11.06 -15.86
C SER A 87 9.05 -10.90 -17.29
N GLU A 88 8.91 -11.98 -18.06
CA GLU A 88 8.55 -11.89 -19.48
C GLU A 88 7.27 -11.06 -19.73
N HIS A 89 6.24 -11.25 -18.91
CA HIS A 89 4.92 -10.65 -19.13
C HIS A 89 4.50 -9.66 -18.06
N PHE A 90 5.33 -9.42 -17.04
CA PHE A 90 4.97 -8.58 -15.89
C PHE A 90 5.92 -7.41 -15.72
N TYR A 91 5.35 -6.27 -15.35
CA TYR A 91 6.06 -5.03 -15.10
C TYR A 91 5.66 -4.43 -13.74
N VAL A 92 6.54 -3.60 -13.18
CA VAL A 92 6.37 -3.05 -11.82
C VAL A 92 5.08 -2.24 -11.67
N ASP A 93 4.72 -1.46 -12.69
CA ASP A 93 3.56 -0.56 -12.66
C ASP A 93 2.19 -1.28 -12.58
N GLU A 94 2.12 -2.57 -12.93
CA GLU A 94 0.90 -3.39 -12.77
C GLU A 94 0.55 -3.62 -11.30
N PHE A 95 1.54 -3.47 -10.44
CA PHE A 95 1.43 -3.70 -9.01
C PHE A 95 1.38 -2.40 -8.23
N ASP A 96 1.39 -1.24 -8.88
CA ASP A 96 1.24 0.04 -8.21
C ASP A 96 -0.10 0.12 -7.47
N THR A 97 -0.14 0.92 -6.40
CA THR A 97 -1.43 1.20 -5.73
C THR A 97 -2.36 1.87 -6.73
N HIS A 98 -3.66 1.57 -6.69
CA HIS A 98 -4.67 2.13 -7.61
C HIS A 98 -4.78 3.67 -7.62
N ASP A 99 -4.20 4.35 -6.62
CA ASP A 99 -4.06 5.80 -6.63
C ASP A 99 -2.84 6.31 -7.41
N GLY A 100 -2.09 5.40 -8.04
CA GLY A 100 -0.86 5.63 -8.77
C GLY A 100 0.39 5.65 -7.87
N THR A 101 0.31 5.31 -6.59
CA THR A 101 1.53 5.21 -5.77
C THR A 101 2.39 4.04 -6.25
N PRO A 102 3.68 4.25 -6.56
CA PRO A 102 4.48 3.21 -7.14
C PRO A 102 4.97 2.26 -6.07
N VAL A 103 5.14 0.99 -6.47
CA VAL A 103 5.78 -0.05 -5.64
C VAL A 103 7.10 0.47 -5.04
N PRO A 104 7.35 0.30 -3.73
CA PRO A 104 8.62 0.66 -3.14
C PRO A 104 9.75 -0.18 -3.72
N ALA A 105 10.89 0.45 -4.05
CA ALA A 105 12.01 -0.21 -4.71
C ALA A 105 12.55 -1.43 -3.92
N SER A 106 12.46 -1.39 -2.59
CA SER A 106 12.84 -2.48 -1.69
C SER A 106 12.01 -3.76 -1.89
N ALA A 107 10.79 -3.66 -2.44
CA ALA A 107 9.90 -4.80 -2.68
C ALA A 107 10.05 -5.44 -4.07
N ILE A 108 10.76 -4.77 -4.99
CA ILE A 108 10.93 -5.23 -6.37
C ILE A 108 11.56 -6.64 -6.45
N PRO A 109 12.59 -7.01 -5.65
CA PRO A 109 13.14 -8.36 -5.69
C PRO A 109 12.12 -9.45 -5.33
N ALA A 110 11.35 -9.26 -4.25
CA ALA A 110 10.32 -10.20 -3.83
C ALA A 110 9.17 -10.29 -4.84
N LEU A 111 8.82 -9.16 -5.46
CA LEU A 111 7.82 -9.10 -6.52
C LEU A 111 8.28 -9.82 -7.79
N ARG A 112 9.57 -9.71 -8.14
CA ARG A 112 10.18 -10.46 -9.24
C ARG A 112 10.12 -11.97 -8.97
N GLU A 113 10.44 -12.43 -7.77
CA GLU A 113 10.30 -13.85 -7.39
C GLU A 113 8.85 -14.33 -7.55
N LEU A 114 7.88 -13.55 -7.05
CA LEU A 114 6.47 -13.87 -7.19
C LEU A 114 6.08 -14.00 -8.67
N CYS A 115 6.51 -13.06 -9.51
CA CYS A 115 6.22 -13.09 -10.95
C CYS A 115 6.81 -14.33 -11.62
N VAL A 116 8.11 -14.57 -11.47
CA VAL A 116 8.83 -15.67 -12.14
C VAL A 116 8.35 -17.04 -11.67
N HIS A 117 8.17 -17.22 -10.36
CA HIS A 117 7.93 -18.55 -9.79
C HIS A 117 6.45 -18.87 -9.54
N MET A 118 5.56 -17.89 -9.61
CA MET A 118 4.11 -18.10 -9.45
C MET A 118 3.30 -17.62 -10.65
N LEU A 119 3.42 -16.34 -11.03
CA LEU A 119 2.49 -15.75 -12.00
C LEU A 119 2.77 -16.20 -13.43
N GLU A 120 4.03 -16.25 -13.88
CA GLU A 120 4.37 -16.71 -15.24
C GLU A 120 3.85 -18.12 -15.53
N PRO A 121 3.99 -19.10 -14.61
CA PRO A 121 3.52 -20.44 -14.91
C PRO A 121 2.00 -20.59 -14.77
N LEU A 122 1.35 -19.79 -13.93
CA LEU A 122 -0.11 -19.72 -13.92
C LEU A 122 -0.62 -19.05 -15.20
N ARG A 123 0.04 -17.99 -15.68
CA ARG A 123 -0.24 -17.36 -16.97
C ARG A 123 -0.10 -18.35 -18.12
N ALA A 124 0.99 -19.12 -18.17
CA ALA A 124 1.21 -20.12 -19.19
C ALA A 124 0.07 -21.16 -19.25
N LYS A 125 -0.54 -21.47 -18.11
CA LYS A 125 -1.65 -22.43 -18.00
C LYS A 125 -3.03 -21.82 -18.28
N TYR A 126 -3.28 -20.61 -17.80
CA TYR A 126 -4.61 -19.99 -17.76
C TYR A 126 -4.77 -18.78 -18.69
N GLY A 127 -3.74 -18.43 -19.45
CA GLY A 127 -3.73 -17.26 -20.33
C GLY A 127 -3.28 -15.96 -19.63
N PRO A 128 -3.41 -14.81 -20.30
CA PRO A 128 -3.07 -13.50 -19.76
C PRO A 128 -3.63 -13.27 -18.34
N VAL A 129 -2.85 -12.59 -17.50
CA VAL A 129 -3.19 -12.32 -16.10
C VAL A 129 -3.48 -10.85 -15.94
N LYS A 130 -4.60 -10.53 -15.30
CA LYS A 130 -4.88 -9.20 -14.78
C LYS A 130 -4.51 -9.15 -13.31
N VAL A 131 -3.53 -8.31 -12.97
CA VAL A 131 -3.26 -7.94 -11.58
C VAL A 131 -4.37 -6.99 -11.12
N VAL A 132 -5.29 -7.49 -10.30
CA VAL A 132 -6.39 -6.69 -9.73
C VAL A 132 -5.85 -5.78 -8.65
N SER A 133 -4.90 -6.24 -7.83
CA SER A 133 -4.27 -5.43 -6.80
C SER A 133 -2.87 -5.96 -6.48
N GLY A 134 -1.89 -5.07 -6.48
CA GLY A 134 -0.55 -5.32 -5.93
C GLY A 134 -0.32 -4.55 -4.63
N TYR A 135 0.65 -3.64 -4.63
CA TYR A 135 1.00 -2.77 -3.51
C TYR A 135 -0.16 -1.90 -3.05
N ARG A 136 -0.33 -1.80 -1.73
CA ARG A 136 -1.21 -0.85 -1.05
C ARG A 136 -0.43 -0.19 0.07
N HIS A 137 -0.27 1.14 0.02
CA HIS A 137 0.18 1.86 1.21
C HIS A 137 -0.87 1.81 2.32
N ARG A 138 -0.45 2.01 3.57
CA ARG A 138 -1.31 1.88 4.76
C ARG A 138 -2.61 2.67 4.66
N ALA A 139 -2.53 3.91 4.19
CA ALA A 139 -3.71 4.78 4.09
C ALA A 139 -4.70 4.27 3.03
N TYR A 140 -4.21 3.79 1.88
CA TYR A 140 -5.08 3.18 0.87
C TYR A 140 -5.71 1.89 1.38
N ASN A 141 -4.92 1.01 2.01
CA ASN A 141 -5.41 -0.24 2.56
C ASN A 141 -6.50 -0.02 3.62
N ALA A 142 -6.28 0.89 4.57
CA ALA A 142 -7.28 1.23 5.58
C ALA A 142 -8.57 1.80 4.96
N ARG A 143 -8.44 2.67 3.95
CA ARG A 143 -9.58 3.28 3.26
C ARG A 143 -10.50 2.25 2.60
N ILE A 144 -9.95 1.15 2.09
CA ILE A 144 -10.73 0.08 1.46
C ILE A 144 -11.15 -1.02 2.45
N GLY A 145 -10.96 -0.80 3.77
CA GLY A 145 -11.28 -1.78 4.80
C GLY A 145 -10.35 -3.00 4.82
N GLY A 146 -9.13 -2.88 4.29
CA GLY A 146 -8.15 -3.95 4.27
C GLY A 146 -7.61 -4.29 5.66
N ALA A 147 -7.14 -5.53 5.83
CA ALA A 147 -6.57 -6.00 7.10
C ALA A 147 -5.35 -5.15 7.52
N LYS A 148 -5.22 -4.89 8.83
CA LYS A 148 -4.15 -4.05 9.41
C LYS A 148 -2.73 -4.54 9.07
N PHE A 149 -2.54 -5.86 9.04
CA PHE A 149 -1.28 -6.52 8.71
C PHE A 149 -1.36 -7.22 7.34
N SER A 150 -1.97 -6.53 6.36
CA SER A 150 -2.12 -7.08 5.01
C SER A 150 -0.79 -7.19 4.29
N GLN A 151 -0.62 -8.31 3.58
CA GLN A 151 0.58 -8.58 2.79
C GLN A 151 0.70 -7.70 1.53
N HIS A 152 -0.34 -6.93 1.19
CA HIS A 152 -0.27 -5.88 0.18
C HIS A 152 0.50 -4.63 0.65
N ILE A 153 0.74 -4.47 1.96
CA ILE A 153 1.47 -3.33 2.53
C ILE A 153 2.98 -3.59 2.47
N TYR A 154 3.55 -3.43 1.28
CA TYR A 154 4.96 -3.78 1.04
C TYR A 154 5.95 -2.92 1.82
N ASP A 155 5.55 -1.74 2.29
CA ASP A 155 6.38 -0.89 3.16
C ASP A 155 6.75 -1.61 4.47
N ASP A 156 5.85 -2.46 4.99
CA ASP A 156 6.03 -3.17 6.24
C ASP A 156 6.85 -4.45 6.08
N THR A 157 6.72 -5.08 4.91
CA THR A 157 7.30 -6.39 4.62
C THR A 157 7.89 -6.43 3.21
N PRO A 158 8.95 -5.65 2.90
CA PRO A 158 9.46 -5.56 1.53
C PRO A 158 9.96 -6.91 0.96
N GLY A 159 10.35 -7.86 1.82
CA GLY A 159 10.70 -9.23 1.42
C GLY A 159 9.53 -10.17 1.16
N SER A 160 8.29 -9.73 1.41
CA SER A 160 7.08 -10.54 1.30
C SER A 160 5.95 -9.71 0.68
N VAL A 161 5.42 -10.14 -0.45
CA VAL A 161 4.52 -9.36 -1.30
C VAL A 161 3.31 -10.18 -1.69
N ALA A 162 2.26 -9.51 -2.14
CA ALA A 162 0.99 -10.14 -2.44
C ALA A 162 0.30 -9.56 -3.68
N ALA A 163 -0.37 -10.41 -4.44
CA ALA A 163 -1.11 -10.01 -5.63
C ALA A 163 -2.49 -10.67 -5.66
N ASP A 164 -3.49 -9.87 -5.99
CA ASP A 164 -4.84 -10.34 -6.33
C ASP A 164 -4.93 -10.48 -7.84
N LEU A 165 -5.33 -11.66 -8.33
CA LEU A 165 -5.15 -12.07 -9.73
C LEU A 165 -6.44 -12.62 -10.34
N ILE A 166 -6.66 -12.25 -11.60
CA ILE A 166 -7.66 -12.84 -12.49
C ILE A 166 -6.94 -13.34 -13.73
N PHE A 167 -7.28 -14.55 -14.19
CA PHE A 167 -6.72 -15.13 -15.41
C PHE A 167 -7.79 -15.18 -16.49
N GLU A 168 -7.36 -15.18 -17.76
CA GLU A 168 -8.26 -15.26 -18.90
C GLU A 168 -9.17 -16.50 -18.89
N LYS A 169 -8.63 -17.66 -18.47
CA LYS A 169 -9.33 -18.95 -18.52
C LYS A 169 -9.45 -19.60 -17.13
N GLY A 170 -10.56 -20.29 -16.91
CA GLY A 170 -10.86 -20.99 -15.65
C GLY A 170 -11.49 -20.08 -14.60
N GLY A 171 -11.49 -20.52 -13.34
CA GLY A 171 -12.02 -19.73 -12.23
C GLY A 171 -11.23 -19.83 -10.92
N PRO A 172 -11.61 -19.05 -9.89
CA PRO A 172 -10.84 -18.94 -8.64
C PRO A 172 -10.53 -20.27 -7.96
N VAL A 173 -11.43 -21.25 -8.07
CA VAL A 173 -11.23 -22.62 -7.55
C VAL A 173 -10.02 -23.29 -8.18
N GLU A 174 -9.91 -23.23 -9.52
CA GLU A 174 -8.86 -23.90 -10.26
C GLU A 174 -7.52 -23.17 -10.15
N TRP A 175 -7.57 -21.83 -10.17
CA TRP A 175 -6.39 -20.99 -10.01
C TRP A 175 -5.76 -21.19 -8.63
N ALA A 176 -6.58 -21.16 -7.57
CA ALA A 176 -6.12 -21.39 -6.20
C ALA A 176 -5.54 -22.79 -6.04
N ARG A 177 -6.19 -23.83 -6.59
CA ARG A 177 -5.66 -25.20 -6.57
C ARG A 177 -4.29 -25.28 -7.23
N SER A 178 -4.10 -24.62 -8.38
CA SER A 178 -2.80 -24.60 -9.07
C SER A 178 -1.75 -23.80 -8.29
N ALA A 179 -2.11 -22.66 -7.71
CA ALA A 179 -1.20 -21.87 -6.89
C ALA A 179 -0.74 -22.65 -5.65
N ARG A 180 -1.66 -23.27 -4.92
CA ARG A 180 -1.38 -24.14 -3.75
C ARG A 180 -0.48 -25.32 -4.11
N TRP A 181 -0.74 -25.97 -5.24
CA TRP A 181 0.12 -27.04 -5.76
C TRP A 181 1.54 -26.56 -6.02
N ARG A 182 1.70 -25.36 -6.59
CA ARG A 182 3.02 -24.75 -6.85
C ARG A 182 3.75 -24.40 -5.56
N PHE A 183 3.06 -23.83 -4.57
CA PHE A 183 3.63 -23.57 -3.26
C PHE A 183 4.12 -24.86 -2.58
N ALA A 184 3.35 -25.94 -2.68
CA ALA A 184 3.71 -27.22 -2.06
C ALA A 184 4.90 -27.93 -2.73
N ARG A 185 5.09 -27.78 -4.04
CA ARG A 185 6.10 -28.54 -4.80
C ARG A 185 7.34 -27.76 -5.20
N SER A 186 7.28 -26.44 -5.24
CA SER A 186 8.44 -25.62 -5.59
C SER A 186 9.40 -25.51 -4.41
N ARG A 187 10.69 -25.75 -4.66
CA ARG A 187 11.75 -25.52 -3.66
C ARG A 187 11.83 -24.05 -3.23
N VAL A 188 11.55 -23.11 -4.14
CA VAL A 188 11.54 -21.66 -3.86
C VAL A 188 10.48 -21.29 -2.81
N TRP A 189 9.38 -22.04 -2.80
CA TRP A 189 8.23 -21.78 -1.93
C TRP A 189 8.21 -22.65 -0.66
N ARG A 190 9.27 -23.43 -0.39
CA ARG A 190 9.28 -24.35 0.76
C ARG A 190 9.08 -23.58 2.07
N GLY A 191 7.99 -23.85 2.79
CA GLY A 191 7.64 -23.19 4.05
C GLY A 191 7.03 -21.79 3.93
N ARG A 192 6.86 -21.26 2.71
CA ARG A 192 6.26 -19.95 2.40
C ARG A 192 5.15 -20.07 1.35
N GLY A 193 4.36 -19.03 1.18
CA GLY A 193 3.30 -18.93 0.19
C GLY A 193 1.88 -18.93 0.75
N GLY A 194 1.19 -17.80 0.62
CA GLY A 194 -0.23 -17.68 0.95
C GLY A 194 -1.14 -17.85 -0.28
N CYS A 195 -2.29 -18.51 -0.15
CA CYS A 195 -3.30 -18.56 -1.20
C CYS A 195 -4.74 -18.44 -0.68
N GLY A 196 -5.33 -17.25 -0.89
CA GLY A 196 -6.73 -16.97 -0.66
C GLY A 196 -7.57 -17.16 -1.92
N ARG A 197 -8.78 -17.70 -1.79
CA ARG A 197 -9.74 -17.83 -2.90
C ARG A 197 -10.99 -17.00 -2.61
N TYR A 198 -11.34 -16.11 -3.54
CA TYR A 198 -12.49 -15.21 -3.43
C TYR A 198 -13.48 -15.48 -4.58
N ILE A 199 -14.37 -16.46 -4.39
CA ILE A 199 -15.29 -16.91 -5.45
C ILE A 199 -16.29 -15.79 -5.81
N GLY A 200 -16.88 -15.14 -4.81
CA GLY A 200 -17.86 -14.07 -5.03
C GLY A 200 -17.29 -12.87 -5.77
N SER A 201 -16.02 -12.55 -5.56
CA SER A 201 -15.31 -11.44 -6.21
C SER A 201 -14.56 -11.85 -7.47
N GLY A 202 -14.50 -13.14 -7.79
CA GLY A 202 -13.93 -13.66 -9.04
C GLY A 202 -12.40 -13.62 -9.14
N PHE A 203 -11.65 -13.54 -8.04
CA PHE A 203 -10.17 -13.49 -8.06
C PHE A 203 -9.53 -14.45 -7.05
N ILE A 204 -8.20 -14.65 -7.16
CA ILE A 204 -7.40 -15.29 -6.12
C ILE A 204 -6.37 -14.32 -5.54
N HIS A 205 -6.06 -14.50 -4.28
CA HIS A 205 -4.95 -13.84 -3.62
C HIS A 205 -3.76 -14.81 -3.56
N VAL A 206 -2.57 -14.34 -3.92
CA VAL A 206 -1.32 -15.06 -3.69
C VAL A 206 -0.33 -14.15 -2.99
N ASP A 207 0.39 -14.68 -2.01
CA ASP A 207 1.45 -13.95 -1.33
C ASP A 207 2.69 -14.80 -1.06
N SER A 208 3.81 -14.16 -0.73
CA SER A 208 5.08 -14.83 -0.45
C SER A 208 5.43 -14.94 1.05
N ALA A 209 4.45 -14.75 1.93
CA ALA A 209 4.59 -14.82 3.39
C ALA A 209 4.64 -16.28 3.90
N SER A 210 4.42 -16.52 5.20
CA SER A 210 4.33 -17.87 5.75
C SER A 210 3.16 -18.66 5.13
N ARG A 211 3.34 -19.97 4.95
CA ARG A 211 2.38 -20.86 4.27
C ARG A 211 1.00 -20.79 4.92
N ARG A 212 -0.02 -20.32 4.18
CA ARG A 212 -1.42 -20.26 4.63
C ARG A 212 -2.37 -20.37 3.44
N ASP A 213 -3.47 -21.08 3.59
CA ASP A 213 -4.53 -21.14 2.58
C ASP A 213 -5.86 -20.77 3.24
N TRP A 214 -6.68 -19.95 2.58
CA TRP A 214 -7.97 -19.50 3.14
C TRP A 214 -9.02 -19.26 2.06
N GLU A 215 -10.23 -18.99 2.51
CA GLU A 215 -11.39 -18.59 1.72
C GLU A 215 -11.87 -17.24 2.25
N GLY A 216 -12.33 -16.35 1.36
CA GLY A 216 -12.82 -15.03 1.74
C GLY A 216 -13.92 -14.53 0.83
#